data_AF-A0A3S8VZ83-F1
#
_entry.id   AF-A0A3S8VZ83-F1
#
_cell.length_a   1.000
_cell.length_b   1.000
_cell.length_c   1.000
_cell.angle_alpha   90.00
_cell.angle_beta   90.00
_cell.angle_gamma   90.00
#
_symmetry.space_group_name_H-M   'P 1'
#
loop_
_entity.id
_entity.type
_entity.pdbx_description
1 polymer ?
#
loop_
_entity_poly.entity_id
_entity_poly.type
_entity_poly.pdbx_seq_one_letter_code
_entity_poly.pdbx_strand_id
1 'polypeptide(L)'
;MSTFDRYLQAVLLTAEAEAREDGSEAMEARHVLLAVAAQDGTEPQRVLAAAGLGRAELKAALDREFAHSLGAAGVAPGAFDLRATPDPGRRPQFGASLKLVLDRMAGAHRKKDLTPLHVLDALLQAEVGTVPRALDLAGVDRAALAARVREAL
;
A
#
# COMPACT_ATOMS: atom_id res chain seq x y z
N MET A 1 -11.10 0.57 -22.39
CA MET A 1 -10.23 0.54 -21.20
C MET A 1 -9.23 -0.59 -21.35
N SER A 2 -7.94 -0.31 -21.15
CA SER A 2 -6.88 -1.32 -21.18
C SER A 2 -6.99 -2.30 -20.00
N THR A 3 -6.28 -3.42 -20.07
CA THR A 3 -6.16 -4.37 -18.93
C THR A 3 -5.58 -3.67 -17.70
N PHE A 4 -4.60 -2.79 -17.91
CA PHE A 4 -4.03 -1.97 -16.85
C PHE A 4 -5.07 -1.02 -16.22
N ASP A 5 -5.87 -0.31 -17.03
CA ASP A 5 -6.89 0.61 -16.50
C ASP A 5 -7.91 -0.14 -15.61
N ARG A 6 -8.30 -1.36 -15.99
CA ARG A 6 -9.19 -2.21 -15.17
C ARG A 6 -8.53 -2.65 -13.86
N TYR A 7 -7.26 -3.07 -13.93
CA TYR A 7 -6.49 -3.43 -12.74
C TYR A 7 -6.36 -2.26 -11.78
N LEU A 8 -5.94 -1.09 -12.26
CA LEU A 8 -5.78 0.10 -11.43
C LEU A 8 -7.12 0.53 -10.81
N GLN A 9 -8.21 0.47 -11.55
CA GLN A 9 -9.55 0.75 -11.01
C GLN A 9 -9.91 -0.23 -9.89
N ALA A 10 -9.67 -1.53 -10.06
CA ALA A 10 -9.93 -2.53 -9.02
C ALA A 10 -9.09 -2.27 -7.76
N VAL A 11 -7.79 -2.00 -7.92
CA VAL A 11 -6.91 -1.66 -6.79
C VAL A 11 -7.39 -0.41 -6.06
N LEU A 12 -7.78 0.66 -6.76
CA LEU A 12 -8.25 1.88 -6.13
C LEU A 12 -9.57 1.69 -5.37
N LEU A 13 -10.48 0.87 -5.89
CA LEU A 13 -11.73 0.53 -5.20
C LEU A 13 -11.47 -0.29 -3.94
N THR A 14 -10.58 -1.28 -4.02
CA THR A 14 -10.18 -2.06 -2.84
C THR A 14 -9.45 -1.19 -1.83
N ALA A 15 -8.56 -0.31 -2.27
CA ALA A 15 -7.82 0.60 -1.39
C ALA A 15 -8.73 1.63 -0.70
N GLU A 16 -9.82 2.05 -1.35
CA GLU A 16 -10.85 2.88 -0.70
C GLU A 16 -11.54 2.11 0.44
N ALA A 17 -11.82 0.82 0.24
CA ALA A 17 -12.37 -0.04 1.29
C ALA A 17 -11.37 -0.22 2.45
N GLU A 18 -10.09 -0.48 2.16
CA GLU A 18 -9.02 -0.56 3.17
C GLU A 18 -8.91 0.76 3.98
N ALA A 19 -8.93 1.91 3.31
CA ALA A 19 -8.85 3.21 3.98
C ALA A 19 -10.06 3.48 4.87
N ARG A 20 -11.25 3.05 4.46
CA ARG A 20 -12.46 3.14 5.29
C ARG A 20 -12.40 2.21 6.51
N GLU A 21 -11.93 0.98 6.33
CA GLU A 21 -11.74 0.02 7.42
C GLU A 21 -10.71 0.54 8.44
N ASP A 22 -9.64 1.19 7.96
CA ASP A 22 -8.62 1.89 8.78
C ASP A 22 -9.16 3.17 9.46
N GLY A 23 -10.37 3.61 9.15
CA GLY A 23 -10.92 4.90 9.62
C GLY A 23 -10.14 6.12 9.11
N SER A 24 -9.39 5.96 8.01
CA SER A 24 -8.51 6.99 7.47
C SER A 24 -9.28 8.04 6.68
N GLU A 25 -8.96 9.31 6.89
CA GLU A 25 -9.53 10.42 6.09
C GLU A 25 -9.00 10.44 4.64
N ALA A 26 -7.85 9.81 4.40
CA ALA A 26 -7.18 9.81 3.11
C ALA A 26 -6.71 8.40 2.72
N MET A 27 -6.87 8.08 1.44
CA MET A 27 -6.30 6.89 0.84
C MET A 27 -4.80 7.11 0.58
N GLU A 28 -3.99 6.61 1.51
CA GLU A 28 -2.53 6.57 1.41
C GLU A 28 -1.97 5.31 0.71
N ALA A 29 -0.68 5.33 0.39
CA ALA A 29 0.05 4.23 -0.25
C ALA A 29 -0.07 2.88 0.49
N ARG A 30 -0.21 2.90 1.83
CA ARG A 30 -0.41 1.67 2.62
C ARG A 30 -1.70 0.93 2.25
N HIS A 31 -2.77 1.67 1.97
CA HIS A 31 -4.05 1.06 1.57
C HIS A 31 -3.95 0.48 0.16
N VAL A 32 -3.20 1.14 -0.72
CA VAL A 32 -2.93 0.62 -2.07
C VAL A 32 -2.07 -0.65 -2.01
N LEU A 33 -1.07 -0.70 -1.11
CA LEU A 33 -0.28 -1.92 -0.91
C LEU A 33 -1.14 -3.10 -0.45
N LEU A 34 -2.04 -2.89 0.52
CA LEU A 34 -3.01 -3.91 0.96
C LEU A 34 -3.93 -4.34 -0.20
N ALA A 35 -4.42 -3.38 -0.96
CA ALA A 35 -5.29 -3.64 -2.10
C ALA A 35 -4.60 -4.44 -3.21
N VAL A 36 -3.32 -4.17 -3.51
CA VAL A 36 -2.50 -4.95 -4.45
C VAL A 36 -2.36 -6.39 -3.96
N ALA A 37 -2.05 -6.59 -2.67
CA ALA A 37 -1.95 -7.92 -2.07
C ALA A 37 -3.29 -8.69 -2.05
N ALA A 38 -4.42 -7.98 -2.10
CA ALA A 38 -5.76 -8.54 -2.17
C ALA A 38 -6.22 -8.90 -3.60
N GLN A 39 -5.47 -8.52 -4.64
CA GLN A 39 -5.81 -8.87 -6.03
C GLN A 39 -5.31 -10.29 -6.38
N ASP A 40 -5.99 -11.31 -5.85
CA ASP A 40 -5.63 -12.71 -6.07
C ASP A 40 -5.45 -13.07 -7.54
N GLY A 41 -4.39 -13.82 -7.85
CA GLY A 41 -4.11 -14.27 -9.21
C GLY A 41 -3.50 -13.20 -10.11
N THR A 42 -3.23 -12.00 -9.60
CA THR A 42 -2.43 -10.99 -10.31
C THR A 42 -0.93 -11.19 -10.08
N GLU A 43 -0.12 -10.74 -11.02
CA GLU A 43 1.33 -10.87 -10.94
C GLU A 43 1.95 -10.11 -9.75
N PRO A 44 1.55 -8.86 -9.44
CA PRO A 44 2.01 -8.17 -8.24
C PRO A 44 1.70 -8.93 -6.94
N GLN A 45 0.49 -9.49 -6.85
CA GLN A 45 0.09 -10.30 -5.70
C GLN A 45 0.96 -11.55 -5.57
N ARG A 46 1.27 -12.25 -6.66
CA ARG A 46 2.18 -13.41 -6.64
C ARG A 46 3.60 -13.04 -6.22
N VAL A 47 4.13 -11.90 -6.68
CA VAL A 47 5.46 -11.44 -6.28
C VAL A 47 5.52 -11.13 -4.79
N LEU A 48 4.50 -10.46 -4.24
CA LEU A 48 4.37 -10.23 -2.80
C LEU A 48 4.24 -11.55 -2.03
N ALA A 49 3.36 -12.45 -2.46
CA ALA A 49 3.16 -13.76 -1.82
C ALA A 49 4.43 -14.61 -1.82
N ALA A 50 5.22 -14.59 -2.91
CA ALA A 50 6.51 -15.28 -2.98
C ALA A 50 7.56 -14.73 -2.01
N ALA A 51 7.40 -13.48 -1.55
CA ALA A 51 8.20 -12.87 -0.50
C ALA A 51 7.59 -13.06 0.91
N GLY A 52 6.53 -13.86 1.05
CA GLY A 52 5.82 -14.06 2.31
C GLY A 52 4.91 -12.90 2.71
N LEU A 53 4.55 -12.02 1.76
CA LEU A 53 3.74 -10.84 1.99
C LEU A 53 2.33 -11.02 1.43
N GLY A 54 1.47 -11.71 2.17
CA GLY A 54 0.03 -11.68 1.95
C GLY A 54 -0.61 -10.41 2.51
N ARG A 55 -1.90 -10.19 2.21
CA ARG A 55 -2.66 -9.06 2.75
C ARG A 55 -2.63 -9.04 4.28
N ALA A 56 -2.79 -10.20 4.92
CA ALA A 56 -2.81 -10.32 6.38
C ALA A 56 -1.45 -9.99 7.00
N GLU A 57 -0.36 -10.50 6.42
CA GLU A 57 1.01 -10.25 6.89
C GLU A 57 1.37 -8.77 6.72
N LEU A 58 0.99 -8.16 5.59
CA LEU A 58 1.18 -6.73 5.35
C LEU A 58 0.37 -5.88 6.32
N LYS A 59 -0.88 -6.24 6.59
CA LYS A 59 -1.70 -5.53 7.58
C LYS A 59 -1.09 -5.62 8.98
N ALA A 60 -0.67 -6.81 9.39
CA ALA A 60 0.02 -6.98 10.68
C ALA A 60 1.33 -6.17 10.75
N ALA A 61 2.07 -6.06 9.65
CA ALA A 61 3.27 -5.24 9.58
C ALA A 61 2.97 -3.73 9.72
N LEU A 62 1.91 -3.25 9.06
CA LEU A 62 1.44 -1.87 9.18
C LEU A 62 0.94 -1.56 10.60
N ASP A 63 0.20 -2.47 11.23
CA ASP A 63 -0.28 -2.31 12.60
C ASP A 63 0.91 -2.24 13.59
N ARG A 64 1.97 -3.04 13.39
CA ARG A 64 3.22 -2.95 14.16
C ARG A 64 3.95 -1.64 13.93
N GLU A 65 4.00 -1.14 12.70
CA GLU A 65 4.62 0.15 12.36
C GLU A 65 3.90 1.32 13.04
N PHE A 66 2.57 1.27 13.07
CA PHE A 66 1.76 2.26 13.75
C PHE A 66 2.03 2.26 15.26
N ALA A 67 2.01 1.08 15.89
CA ALA A 67 2.32 0.93 17.31
C ALA A 67 3.75 1.38 17.64
N HIS A 68 4.72 1.05 16.80
CA HIS A 68 6.12 1.48 16.95
C HIS A 68 6.25 3.01 16.87
N SER A 69 5.58 3.63 15.89
CA SER A 69 5.58 5.09 15.71
C SER A 69 4.95 5.82 16.90
N LEU A 70 3.84 5.31 17.44
CA LEU A 70 3.24 5.84 18.66
C LEU A 70 4.17 5.69 19.87
N GLY A 71 4.80 4.52 20.01
CA GLY A 71 5.75 4.24 21.10
C GLY A 71 6.95 5.19 21.10
N ALA A 72 7.44 5.57 19.92
CA ALA A 72 8.51 6.57 19.78
C ALA A 72 8.10 7.96 20.30
N ALA A 73 6.80 8.28 20.28
CA ALA A 73 6.23 9.49 20.87
C ALA A 73 5.81 9.32 22.35
N GLY A 74 6.11 8.18 22.98
CA GLY A 74 5.72 7.87 24.35
C GLY A 74 4.24 7.48 24.50
N VAL A 75 3.55 7.16 23.40
CA VAL A 75 2.13 6.78 23.41
C VAL A 75 2.00 5.27 23.24
N ALA A 76 1.35 4.60 24.18
CA ALA A 76 1.00 3.19 24.03
C ALA A 76 -0.29 3.06 23.21
N PRO A 77 -0.39 2.08 22.28
CA PRO A 77 -1.66 1.75 21.65
C PRO A 77 -2.73 1.45 22.72
N GLY A 78 -3.91 2.08 22.60
CA GLY A 78 -4.99 1.92 23.58
C GLY A 78 -4.79 2.64 24.92
N ALA A 79 -3.79 3.52 25.04
CA ALA A 79 -3.64 4.39 26.22
C ALA A 79 -4.88 5.27 26.47
N PHE A 80 -5.69 5.49 25.44
CA PHE A 80 -6.93 6.25 25.46
C PHE A 80 -8.02 5.46 24.73
N ASP A 81 -9.26 5.45 25.24
CA ASP A 81 -10.44 4.92 24.52
C ASP A 81 -10.90 5.94 23.47
N LEU A 82 -10.07 6.15 22.45
CA LEU A 82 -10.38 7.02 21.32
C LEU A 82 -11.09 6.20 20.25
N ARG A 83 -12.37 6.50 20.03
CA ARG A 83 -13.15 5.93 18.94
C ARG A 83 -13.41 7.03 17.92
N ALA A 84 -12.92 6.84 16.71
CA ALA A 84 -13.33 7.69 15.59
C ALA A 84 -14.84 7.50 15.38
N THR A 85 -15.59 8.60 15.26
CA THR A 85 -16.98 8.54 14.84
C THR A 85 -17.01 8.26 13.34
N PRO A 86 -17.55 7.12 12.88
CA PRO A 86 -17.61 6.83 11.45
C PRO A 86 -18.51 7.85 10.76
N ASP A 87 -18.05 8.40 9.64
CA ASP A 87 -18.89 9.16 8.70
C ASP A 87 -19.19 8.27 7.49
N PRO A 88 -20.36 7.60 7.43
CA PRO A 88 -20.67 6.63 6.39
C PRO A 88 -20.72 7.24 4.98
N GLY A 89 -20.95 8.56 4.89
CA GLY A 89 -21.01 9.27 3.62
C GLY A 89 -19.64 9.72 3.11
N ARG A 90 -18.62 9.75 3.97
CA ARG A 90 -17.29 10.23 3.61
C ARG A 90 -16.55 9.23 2.74
N ARG A 91 -16.00 9.73 1.62
CA ARG A 91 -15.08 8.98 0.77
C ARG A 91 -13.66 9.48 1.01
N PRO A 92 -12.71 8.62 1.40
CA PRO A 92 -11.32 8.99 1.53
C PRO A 92 -10.80 9.61 0.23
N GLN A 93 -10.19 10.79 0.33
CA GLN A 93 -9.56 11.43 -0.83
C GLN A 93 -8.17 10.86 -1.05
N PHE A 94 -7.57 11.11 -2.21
CA PHE A 94 -6.19 10.65 -2.45
C PHE A 94 -5.22 11.41 -1.53
N GLY A 95 -4.54 10.63 -0.68
CA GLY A 95 -3.51 11.10 0.22
C GLY A 95 -2.22 11.48 -0.51
N ALA A 96 -1.30 12.10 0.21
CA ALA A 96 -0.05 12.57 -0.38
C ALA A 96 0.82 11.41 -0.89
N SER A 97 0.90 10.32 -0.13
CA SER A 97 1.76 9.19 -0.51
C SER A 97 1.19 8.42 -1.70
N LEU A 98 -0.14 8.33 -1.84
CA LEU A 98 -0.75 7.76 -3.03
C LEU A 98 -0.51 8.64 -4.26
N LYS A 99 -0.67 9.96 -4.15
CA LYS A 99 -0.38 10.87 -5.27
C LYS A 99 1.04 10.69 -5.78
N LEU A 100 2.03 10.59 -4.87
CA LEU A 100 3.41 10.32 -5.25
C LEU A 100 3.61 8.99 -5.98
N VAL A 101 2.89 7.93 -5.61
CA VAL A 101 2.93 6.64 -6.34
C VAL A 101 2.40 6.82 -7.77
N LEU A 102 1.29 7.51 -7.93
CA LEU A 102 0.70 7.78 -9.25
C LEU A 102 1.59 8.66 -10.11
N ASP A 103 2.20 9.70 -9.52
CA ASP A 103 3.10 10.62 -10.22
C ASP A 103 4.38 9.90 -10.69
N ARG A 104 4.98 9.05 -9.86
CA ARG A 104 6.16 8.23 -10.25
C ARG A 104 5.83 7.33 -11.43
N MET A 105 4.70 6.63 -11.36
CA MET A 105 4.25 5.73 -12.43
C MET A 105 4.00 6.48 -13.74
N ALA A 106 3.32 7.64 -13.67
CA ALA A 106 3.01 8.46 -14.84
C ALA A 106 4.26 9.13 -15.44
N GLY A 107 5.24 9.50 -14.61
CA GLY A 107 6.49 10.13 -15.05
C GLY A 107 7.51 9.16 -15.64
N ALA A 108 7.53 7.91 -15.17
CA ALA A 108 8.51 6.91 -15.59
C ALA A 108 8.13 6.14 -16.86
N HIS A 109 6.84 6.03 -17.19
CA HIS A 109 6.36 5.16 -18.27
C HIS A 109 5.32 5.82 -19.16
N ARG A 110 5.32 5.45 -20.45
CA ARG A 110 4.19 5.83 -21.32
C ARG A 110 2.98 5.00 -20.93
N LYS A 111 1.78 5.58 -21.01
CA LYS A 111 0.52 4.90 -20.64
C LYS A 111 0.33 3.52 -21.30
N LYS A 112 0.79 3.34 -22.54
CA LYS A 112 0.69 2.08 -23.28
C LYS A 112 1.59 0.96 -22.76
N ASP A 113 2.63 1.31 -22.00
CA ASP A 113 3.64 0.39 -21.46
C ASP A 113 3.34 0.02 -20.00
N LEU A 114 2.28 0.60 -19.40
CA LEU A 114 1.89 0.33 -18.02
C LEU A 114 1.30 -1.08 -17.85
N THR A 115 1.77 -1.74 -16.79
CA THR A 115 1.38 -3.08 -16.36
C THR A 115 1.06 -3.06 -14.86
N PRO A 116 0.34 -4.06 -14.33
CA PRO A 116 0.08 -4.16 -12.88
C PRO A 116 1.33 -4.05 -11.99
N LEU A 117 2.46 -4.58 -12.44
CA LEU A 117 3.74 -4.54 -11.70
C LEU A 117 4.28 -3.12 -11.51
N HIS A 118 3.97 -2.19 -12.40
CA HIS A 118 4.38 -0.79 -12.24
C HIS A 118 3.75 -0.11 -11.03
N VAL A 119 2.55 -0.54 -10.60
CA VAL A 119 1.95 -0.06 -9.35
C VAL A 119 2.76 -0.51 -8.15
N LEU A 120 3.17 -1.78 -8.14
CA LEU A 120 3.99 -2.33 -7.07
C LEU A 120 5.40 -1.74 -7.06
N ASP A 121 6.04 -1.57 -8.21
CA ASP A 121 7.35 -0.92 -8.29
C ASP A 121 7.30 0.52 -7.74
N ALA A 122 6.32 1.31 -8.16
CA ALA A 122 6.15 2.70 -7.69
C ALA A 122 5.89 2.81 -6.17
N LEU A 123 5.23 1.81 -5.57
CA LEU A 123 5.07 1.68 -4.12
C LEU A 123 6.40 1.40 -3.41
N LEU A 124 7.20 0.49 -3.96
CA LEU A 124 8.48 0.07 -3.38
C LEU A 124 9.60 1.12 -3.55
N GLN A 125 9.45 2.06 -4.47
CA GLN A 125 10.37 3.20 -4.63
C GLN A 125 10.28 4.24 -3.48
N ALA A 126 9.32 4.12 -2.56
CA ALA A 126 9.27 5.01 -1.41
C ALA A 126 10.43 4.74 -0.45
N GLU A 127 11.35 5.69 -0.30
CA GLU A 127 12.47 5.58 0.64
C GLU A 127 12.05 5.80 2.10
N VAL A 128 11.09 6.71 2.32
CA VAL A 128 10.59 7.11 3.64
C VAL A 128 9.07 7.07 3.66
N GLY A 129 8.50 6.60 4.77
CA GLY A 129 7.05 6.56 5.00
C GLY A 129 6.62 5.30 5.75
N THR A 130 5.32 5.16 5.94
CA THR A 130 4.72 3.99 6.62
C THR A 130 5.01 2.68 5.90
N VAL A 131 4.86 2.64 4.56
CA VAL A 131 5.12 1.43 3.78
C VAL A 131 6.55 0.90 3.94
N PRO A 132 7.61 1.69 3.65
CA PRO A 132 8.97 1.19 3.81
C PRO A 132 9.30 0.79 5.25
N ARG A 133 8.85 1.56 6.25
CA ARG A 133 9.07 1.20 7.68
C ARG A 133 8.33 -0.08 8.08
N ALA A 134 7.11 -0.29 7.60
CA ALA A 134 6.36 -1.52 7.88
C ALA A 134 7.04 -2.76 7.29
N LEU A 135 7.56 -2.65 6.06
CA LEU A 135 8.33 -3.71 5.43
C LEU A 135 9.64 -3.98 6.18
N ASP A 136 10.35 -2.95 6.62
CA ASP A 136 11.57 -3.09 7.44
C ASP A 136 11.26 -3.80 8.78
N LEU A 137 10.18 -3.41 9.46
CA LEU A 137 9.72 -4.05 10.71
C LEU A 137 9.19 -5.48 10.49
N ALA A 138 8.86 -5.85 9.26
CA ALA A 138 8.52 -7.23 8.88
C ALA A 138 9.75 -8.05 8.48
N GLY A 139 10.96 -7.47 8.49
CA GLY A 139 12.19 -8.15 8.11
C GLY A 139 12.31 -8.38 6.60
N VAL A 140 11.58 -7.62 5.79
CA VAL A 140 11.60 -7.74 4.32
C VAL A 140 12.83 -7.06 3.76
N ASP A 141 13.59 -7.76 2.92
CA ASP A 141 14.60 -7.13 2.06
C ASP A 141 13.89 -6.37 0.92
N ARG A 142 13.65 -5.07 1.14
CA ARG A 142 12.98 -4.19 0.18
C ARG A 142 13.73 -4.08 -1.14
N ALA A 143 15.07 -4.08 -1.10
CA ALA A 143 15.88 -3.94 -2.29
C ALA A 143 15.77 -5.20 -3.16
N ALA A 144 15.83 -6.38 -2.54
CA ALA A 144 15.61 -7.65 -3.22
C ALA A 144 14.18 -7.76 -3.76
N LEU A 145 13.16 -7.37 -2.99
CA LEU A 145 11.78 -7.37 -3.46
C LEU A 145 11.58 -6.44 -4.68
N ALA A 146 12.11 -5.22 -4.61
CA ALA A 146 12.03 -4.28 -5.72
C ALA A 146 12.81 -4.76 -6.96
N ALA A 147 13.95 -5.43 -6.77
CA ALA A 147 14.69 -6.06 -7.86
C ALA A 147 13.86 -7.15 -8.56
N ARG A 148 13.21 -8.04 -7.80
CA ARG A 148 12.33 -9.09 -8.34
C ARG A 148 11.14 -8.51 -9.11
N VAL A 149 10.57 -7.40 -8.64
CA VAL A 149 9.50 -6.70 -9.36
C VAL A 149 10.01 -6.18 -10.70
N ARG A 150 11.19 -5.54 -10.73
CA ARG A 150 11.78 -5.02 -11.97
C ARG A 150 12.24 -6.10 -12.94
N GLU A 151 12.67 -7.26 -12.45
CA GLU A 151 12.99 -8.43 -13.29
C GLU A 151 11.75 -9.03 -13.99
N ALA A 152 10.56 -8.78 -13.45
CA ALA A 152 9.29 -9.26 -13.99
C ALA A 152 8.58 -8.23 -14.92
N LEU A 153 9.15 -7.03 -15.08
CA LEU A 153 8.65 -5.98 -15.98
C LEU A 153 9.14 -6.18 -17.42
#